data_AF-U4UNX4-F1
#
_entry.id   AF-U4UNX4-F1
#
_cell.length_a   1.000
_cell.length_b   1.000
_cell.length_c   1.000
_cell.angle_alpha   90.00
_cell.angle_beta   90.00
_cell.angle_gamma   90.00
#
_symmetry.space_group_name_H-M   'P 1'
#
loop_
_entity.id
_entity.type
_entity.pdbx_description
1 polymer ?
#
loop_
_entity_poly.entity_id
_entity_poly.type
_entity_poly.pdbx_seq_one_letter_code
_entity_poly.pdbx_strand_id
1 'polypeptide(L)'
;MTTKEKTGQRCPGFSGEEKVLIATVCAKYKHIIENQKTDHVSNEAKNKIWEKIATEVNATAVNATHRTSEALKRFYENRKREVRKIVAEEKHQVFATGGGPCKI
;
A
#
# COMPACT_ATOMS: atom_id res chain seq x y z
N MET A 1 -36.69 12.49 -12.08
CA MET A 1 -35.24 12.81 -12.13
C MET A 1 -34.60 12.14 -10.93
N THR A 2 -33.83 11.09 -11.15
CA THR A 2 -33.42 10.10 -10.15
C THR A 2 -32.28 10.60 -9.27
N THR A 3 -32.58 10.80 -7.99
CA THR A 3 -31.59 11.05 -6.92
C THR A 3 -30.88 9.74 -6.61
N LYS A 4 -29.58 9.63 -6.90
CA LYS A 4 -28.77 8.49 -6.45
C LYS A 4 -28.23 8.78 -5.06
N GLU A 5 -28.86 8.17 -4.06
CA GLU A 5 -28.35 8.07 -2.70
C GLU A 5 -26.99 7.34 -2.72
N LYS A 6 -25.91 8.06 -2.41
CA LYS A 6 -24.62 7.45 -2.06
C LYS A 6 -24.68 7.10 -0.58
N THR A 7 -25.28 5.96 -0.24
CA THR A 7 -25.05 5.35 1.06
C THR A 7 -23.55 5.03 1.15
N GLY A 8 -22.90 5.47 2.21
CA GLY A 8 -21.48 5.27 2.46
C GLY A 8 -21.20 3.79 2.73
N GLN A 9 -21.27 2.97 1.70
CA GLN A 9 -20.89 1.57 1.78
C GLN A 9 -19.37 1.54 1.97
N ARG A 10 -18.96 1.35 3.22
CA ARG A 10 -17.57 1.06 3.55
C ARG A 10 -17.19 -0.13 2.70
N CYS A 11 -16.30 0.09 1.74
CA CYS A 11 -15.76 -0.99 0.94
C CYS A 11 -15.24 -2.06 1.91
N PRO A 12 -15.63 -3.33 1.73
CA PRO A 12 -15.15 -4.39 2.61
C PRO A 12 -13.63 -4.33 2.67
N GLY A 13 -13.09 -4.47 3.88
CA GLY A 13 -11.66 -4.43 4.10
C GLY A 13 -10.94 -5.45 3.20
N PHE A 14 -9.67 -5.20 2.91
CA PHE A 14 -8.85 -6.20 2.22
C PHE A 14 -8.75 -7.46 3.10
N SER A 15 -9.06 -8.64 2.57
CA SER A 15 -8.80 -9.91 3.26
C SER A 15 -7.31 -10.10 3.48
N GLY A 16 -6.89 -10.91 4.46
CA GLY A 16 -5.47 -11.20 4.71
C GLY A 16 -4.76 -11.72 3.46
N GLU A 17 -5.39 -12.64 2.73
CA GLU A 17 -4.88 -13.20 1.48
C GLU A 17 -4.79 -12.14 0.37
N GLU A 18 -5.80 -11.27 0.26
CA GLU A 18 -5.82 -10.16 -0.71
C GLU A 18 -4.67 -9.18 -0.43
N LYS A 19 -4.38 -8.88 0.84
CA LYS A 19 -3.23 -8.04 1.23
C LYS A 19 -1.89 -8.67 0.81
N VAL A 20 -1.73 -9.97 1.01
CA VAL A 20 -0.51 -10.70 0.61
C VAL A 20 -0.36 -10.70 -0.90
N LEU A 21 -1.44 -11.00 -1.63
CA LEU A 21 -1.47 -10.95 -3.09
C LEU A 21 -1.07 -9.56 -3.61
N ILE A 22 -1.69 -8.49 -3.11
CA ILE A 22 -1.37 -7.12 -3.51
C ILE A 22 0.10 -6.80 -3.22
N ALA A 23 0.61 -7.18 -2.05
CA ALA A 23 2.02 -6.97 -1.71
C ALA A 23 2.97 -7.70 -2.65
N THR A 24 2.68 -8.96 -2.99
CA THR A 24 3.49 -9.76 -3.92
C THR A 24 3.47 -9.18 -5.33
N VAL A 25 2.32 -8.75 -5.83
CA VAL A 25 2.22 -8.11 -7.17
C VAL A 25 2.95 -6.77 -7.17
N CYS A 26 2.75 -5.93 -6.15
CA CYS A 26 3.48 -4.66 -6.01
C CYS A 26 5.01 -4.87 -5.93
N ALA A 27 5.48 -5.95 -5.29
CA ALA A 27 6.91 -6.26 -5.20
C ALA A 27 7.54 -6.50 -6.57
N LYS A 28 6.81 -7.12 -7.52
CA LYS A 28 7.29 -7.32 -8.91
C LYS A 28 7.55 -5.98 -9.62
N TYR A 29 6.68 -5.00 -9.38
CA TYR A 29 6.74 -3.67 -10.00
C TYR A 29 7.42 -2.61 -9.12
N LYS A 30 8.05 -3.01 -8.01
CA LYS A 30 8.67 -2.11 -7.01
C LYS A 30 9.61 -1.09 -7.66
N HIS A 31 10.43 -1.52 -8.61
CA HIS A 31 11.39 -0.68 -9.31
C HIS A 31 10.78 0.52 -10.03
N ILE A 32 9.50 0.44 -10.44
CA ILE A 32 8.80 1.52 -11.14
C ILE A 32 7.94 2.34 -10.18
N ILE A 33 7.27 1.67 -9.24
CA ILE A 33 6.42 2.32 -8.24
C ILE A 33 7.25 3.19 -7.29
N GLU A 34 8.45 2.74 -6.91
CA GLU A 34 9.35 3.46 -5.99
C GLU A 34 10.32 4.41 -6.68
N ASN A 35 10.24 4.53 -8.00
CA ASN A 35 11.04 5.48 -8.74
C ASN A 35 10.68 6.92 -8.32
N GLN A 36 11.61 7.65 -7.71
CA GLN A 36 11.42 9.03 -7.26
C GLN A 36 11.40 10.06 -8.40
N LYS A 37 11.64 9.63 -9.65
CA LYS A 37 11.63 10.53 -10.79
C LYS A 37 10.22 11.11 -11.04
N THR A 38 10.15 12.42 -11.22
CA THR A 38 8.92 13.20 -11.39
C THR A 38 8.86 13.80 -12.80
N ASP A 39 9.04 12.97 -13.82
CA ASP A 39 8.75 13.39 -15.20
C ASP A 39 7.32 13.02 -15.57
N HIS A 40 6.72 13.76 -16.51
CA HIS A 40 5.40 13.45 -17.06
C HIS A 40 5.29 12.00 -17.55
N VAL A 41 6.29 11.55 -18.32
CA VAL A 41 6.38 10.18 -18.87
C VAL A 41 6.45 9.14 -17.73
N SER A 42 7.21 9.43 -16.68
CA SER A 42 7.35 8.56 -15.51
C SER A 42 6.06 8.46 -14.71
N ASN A 43 5.29 9.54 -14.60
CA ASN A 43 3.99 9.54 -13.91
C ASN A 43 2.93 8.75 -14.68
N GLU A 44 2.88 8.90 -16.01
CA GLU A 44 1.97 8.11 -16.85
C GLU A 44 2.32 6.61 -16.78
N ALA A 45 3.61 6.28 -16.81
CA ALA A 45 4.07 4.89 -16.65
C ALA A 45 3.66 4.30 -15.29
N LYS A 46 3.80 5.05 -14.20
CA LYS A 46 3.34 4.63 -12.86
C LYS A 46 1.84 4.38 -12.85
N ASN A 47 1.03 5.27 -13.43
CA ASN A 47 -0.42 5.10 -13.50
C ASN A 47 -0.78 3.83 -14.30
N LYS A 48 -0.15 3.62 -15.47
CA LYS A 48 -0.34 2.39 -16.26
C LYS A 48 0.02 1.13 -15.48
N ILE A 49 1.05 1.18 -14.64
CA ILE A 49 1.40 0.05 -13.79
C ILE A 49 0.38 -0.18 -12.70
N TRP A 50 -0.15 0.86 -12.07
CA TRP A 50 -1.23 0.69 -11.11
C TRP A 50 -2.49 0.08 -11.73
N GLU A 51 -2.83 0.44 -12.97
CA GLU A 51 -3.91 -0.20 -13.74
C GLU A 51 -3.61 -1.69 -14.01
N LYS A 52 -2.37 -2.03 -14.37
CA LYS A 52 -1.96 -3.44 -14.53
C LYS A 52 -2.06 -4.22 -13.24
N ILE A 53 -1.60 -3.66 -12.13
CA ILE A 53 -1.69 -4.29 -10.79
C ILE A 53 -3.15 -4.50 -10.42
N ALA A 54 -4.02 -3.52 -10.66
CA ALA A 54 -5.45 -3.65 -10.44
C ALA A 54 -6.04 -4.80 -11.26
N THR A 55 -5.66 -4.90 -12.53
CA THR A 55 -6.10 -5.98 -13.41
C THR A 55 -5.63 -7.35 -12.93
N GLU A 56 -4.36 -7.50 -12.56
CA GLU A 56 -3.79 -8.76 -12.04
C GLU A 56 -4.45 -9.20 -10.72
N VAL A 57 -4.62 -8.25 -9.81
CA VAL A 57 -5.26 -8.51 -8.51
C VAL A 57 -6.72 -8.88 -8.72
N ASN A 58 -7.46 -8.14 -9.54
CA ASN A 58 -8.87 -8.43 -9.82
C ASN A 58 -9.06 -9.76 -10.56
N ALA A 59 -8.12 -10.15 -11.44
CA ALA A 59 -8.15 -11.43 -12.14
C ALA A 59 -7.87 -12.62 -11.20
N THR A 60 -7.07 -12.40 -10.15
CA THR A 60 -6.71 -13.44 -9.17
C THR A 60 -7.69 -13.46 -7.98
N ALA A 61 -8.40 -12.36 -7.73
CA ALA A 61 -9.29 -12.21 -6.60
C ALA A 61 -10.50 -13.15 -6.71
N VAL A 62 -10.57 -14.11 -5.79
CA VAL A 62 -11.67 -15.08 -5.68
C VAL A 62 -13.01 -14.40 -5.33
N ASN A 63 -12.96 -13.24 -4.66
CA ASN A 63 -14.13 -12.60 -4.07
C ASN A 63 -14.86 -11.59 -4.98
N ALA A 64 -14.59 -11.60 -6.29
CA ALA A 64 -15.21 -10.73 -7.31
C ALA A 64 -15.23 -9.22 -6.93
N THR A 65 -14.39 -8.79 -5.99
CA THR A 65 -14.39 -7.43 -5.49
C THR A 65 -13.45 -6.62 -6.35
N HIS A 66 -14.02 -5.85 -7.27
CA HIS A 66 -13.26 -4.97 -8.14
C HIS A 66 -12.60 -3.86 -7.32
N ARG A 67 -11.27 -3.89 -7.21
CA ARG A 67 -10.48 -2.81 -6.61
C ARG A 67 -9.97 -1.89 -7.71
N THR A 68 -10.18 -0.59 -7.52
CA THR A 68 -9.63 0.45 -8.39
C THR A 68 -8.13 0.62 -8.14
N SER A 69 -7.37 0.99 -9.17
CA SER A 69 -5.95 1.35 -9.08
C SER A 69 -5.64 2.36 -7.96
N GLU A 70 -6.52 3.35 -7.76
CA GLU A 70 -6.39 4.34 -6.67
C GLU A 70 -6.48 3.70 -5.28
N ALA A 71 -7.38 2.73 -5.07
CA ALA A 71 -7.53 2.04 -3.80
C ALA A 71 -6.28 1.20 -3.48
N LEU A 72 -5.69 0.57 -4.49
CA LEU A 72 -4.45 -0.20 -4.35
C LEU A 72 -3.24 0.69 -4.07
N LYS A 73 -3.16 1.83 -4.75
CA LYS A 73 -2.15 2.85 -4.48
C LYS A 73 -2.22 3.33 -3.04
N ARG A 74 -3.42 3.71 -2.57
CA ARG A 74 -3.65 4.13 -1.18
C ARG A 74 -3.32 3.04 -0.17
N PHE A 75 -3.68 1.79 -0.46
CA PHE A 75 -3.32 0.64 0.37
C PHE A 75 -1.80 0.51 0.51
N TYR A 76 -1.07 0.59 -0.60
CA TYR A 76 0.39 0.49 -0.62
C TYR A 76 1.05 1.64 0.16
N GLU A 77 0.58 2.87 -0.02
CA GLU A 77 1.10 4.03 0.72
C GLU A 77 0.84 3.93 2.23
N ASN A 78 -0.36 3.50 2.62
CA ASN A 78 -0.70 3.24 4.02
C ASN A 78 0.19 2.15 4.61
N ARG A 79 0.42 1.06 3.88
CA ARG A 79 1.29 -0.04 4.32
C ARG A 79 2.73 0.43 4.49
N LYS A 80 3.27 1.24 3.57
CA LYS A 80 4.59 1.83 3.71
C LYS A 80 4.67 2.76 4.93
N ARG A 81 3.63 3.55 5.19
CA ARG A 81 3.57 4.43 6.37
C ARG A 81 3.57 3.63 7.67
N GLU A 82 2.79 2.56 7.72
CA GLU A 82 2.73 1.65 8.86
C GLU A 82 4.11 1.02 9.14
N VAL A 83 4.78 0.49 8.11
CA VAL A 83 6.14 -0.06 8.26
C VAL A 83 7.12 0.98 8.77
N ARG A 84 7.08 2.21 8.23
CA ARG A 84 7.95 3.30 8.72
C ARG A 84 7.67 3.64 10.19
N LYS A 85 6.41 3.59 10.62
CA LYS A 85 6.03 3.83 12.01
C LYS A 85 6.62 2.75 12.92
N ILE A 86 6.46 1.47 12.55
CA ILE A 86 7.02 0.34 13.30
C ILE A 86 8.53 0.48 13.45
N VAL A 87 9.24 0.72 12.34
CA VAL A 87 10.71 0.90 12.36
C VAL A 87 11.14 2.10 13.20
N ALA A 88 10.37 3.20 13.18
CA ALA A 88 10.66 4.37 14.01
C ALA A 88 10.43 4.07 15.50
N GLU A 89 9.38 3.32 15.83
CA GLU A 89 9.08 2.87 17.19
C GLU A 89 10.15 1.90 17.71
N GLU A 90 10.57 0.91 16.91
CA GLU A 90 11.66 0.00 17.24
C GLU A 90 12.96 0.76 17.53
N LYS A 91 13.32 1.72 16.67
CA LYS A 91 14.49 2.58 16.91
C LYS A 91 14.35 3.36 18.21
N HIS A 92 13.18 3.96 18.44
CA HIS A 92 12.91 4.68 19.68
C HIS A 92 13.07 3.78 20.92
N GLN A 93 12.56 2.55 20.88
CA GLN A 93 12.70 1.57 21.97
C GLN A 93 14.16 1.19 22.24
N VAL A 94 14.96 0.99 21.19
CA VAL A 94 16.40 0.69 21.30
C VAL A 94 17.18 1.85 21.95
N PHE A 95 16.85 3.10 21.62
CA PHE A 95 17.46 4.26 22.28
C PHE A 95 16.88 4.54 23.68
N ALA A 96 15.62 4.16 23.94
CA ALA A 96 14.95 4.33 25.23
C ALA A 96 15.48 3.38 26.32
N THR A 97 16.10 2.25 25.95
CA THR A 97 16.76 1.33 26.91
C THR A 97 18.12 1.85 27.41
N GLY A 98 18.43 3.13 27.16
CA GLY A 98 19.39 3.96 27.89
C GLY A 98 20.55 3.21 28.53
N GLY A 99 21.66 3.03 27.80
CA GLY A 99 22.88 2.36 28.26
C GLY A 99 23.23 2.66 29.71
N GLY A 100 22.83 1.74 30.61
CA GLY A 100 22.97 1.89 32.05
C GLY A 100 24.43 1.88 32.53
N PRO A 101 24.71 2.48 33.69
CA PRO A 101 26.03 3.02 34.03
C PRO A 101 27.05 1.95 34.39
N CYS A 102 28.28 2.08 33.89
CA CYS A 102 29.44 1.49 34.55
C CYS A 102 30.01 2.52 35.53
N LYS A 103 29.70 2.35 36.83
CA LYS A 103 30.53 2.93 37.90
C LYS A 103 31.42 1.81 38.41
N ILE A 104 32.71 1.90 38.08
CA ILE A 104 33.81 1.22 38.77
C ILE A 104 34.64 2.29 39.47
#